data_AF-A0A7S4N774-F1
#
_entry.id   AF-A0A7S4N774-F1
#
_cell.length_a   1.000
_cell.length_b   1.000
_cell.length_c   1.000
_cell.angle_alpha   90.00
_cell.angle_beta   90.00
_cell.angle_gamma   90.00
#
_symmetry.space_group_name_H-M   'P 1'
#
loop_
_entity.id
_entity.type
_entity.pdbx_description
1 polymer ?
#
loop_
_entity_poly.entity_id
_entity_poly.type
_entity_poly.pdbx_seq_one_letter_code
_entity_poly.pdbx_strand_id
1 'polypeptide(L)'
;MNAEIVLGTVQNVSDAVTWLGYTYLYICMLRSPALYGVDEKDVEDDPEMITRRKNLIHSAASLLDRAHLINYDRKSGSFQVTDLGRVASHYYITHETIMTYNDHLKQYMTDIEIFRLFSLSSEFANIVVRQEEKQELEKMIERVPIPVKESMEDPTAKVNVLLQVYISRLKLEGFALISDMVYVTQSAARLMRALFEIVIKRGWARLADRTLSLCKMVDRRMWSSQ
;
A
#
# COMPACT_ATOMS: atom_id res chain seq x y z
N MET A 1 5.69 10.12 8.34
CA MET A 1 5.21 9.91 9.72
C MET A 1 5.36 8.46 10.17
N ASN A 2 4.62 7.47 9.64
CA ASN A 2 4.80 6.06 10.07
C ASN A 2 6.26 5.59 10.03
N ALA A 3 6.98 5.90 8.95
CA ALA A 3 8.40 5.54 8.82
C ALA A 3 9.28 6.14 9.94
N GLU A 4 9.07 7.39 10.32
CA GLU A 4 9.78 8.05 11.43
C GLU A 4 9.45 7.40 12.78
N ILE A 5 8.18 7.01 12.98
CA ILE A 5 7.76 6.28 14.18
C ILE A 5 8.43 4.90 14.23
N VAL A 6 8.54 4.21 13.08
CA VAL A 6 9.24 2.92 12.96
C VAL A 6 10.74 3.05 13.21
N LEU A 7 11.37 4.13 12.74
CA LEU A 7 12.78 4.43 13.00
C LEU A 7 13.04 4.88 14.45
N GLY A 8 12.00 5.26 15.20
CA GLY A 8 12.10 5.73 16.57
C GLY A 8 12.51 7.20 16.71
N THR A 9 12.60 7.94 15.59
CA THR A 9 12.90 9.39 15.55
C THR A 9 11.72 10.23 16.03
N VAL A 10 10.50 9.72 15.90
CA VAL A 10 9.26 10.35 16.36
C VAL A 10 8.54 9.40 17.31
N GLN A 11 8.46 9.74 18.60
CA GLN A 11 7.82 8.88 19.62
C GLN A 11 6.51 9.45 20.16
N ASN A 12 6.28 10.74 19.96
CA ASN A 12 5.08 11.43 20.40
C ASN A 12 4.71 12.60 19.48
N VAL A 13 3.55 13.21 19.71
CA VAL A 13 3.03 14.34 18.93
C VAL A 13 4.00 15.54 18.93
N SER A 14 4.69 15.81 20.03
CA SER A 14 5.66 16.92 20.10
C SER A 14 6.85 16.68 19.17
N ASP A 15 7.41 15.47 19.18
CA ASP A 15 8.50 15.09 18.26
C ASP A 15 8.04 15.20 16.81
N ALA A 16 6.80 14.79 16.52
CA ALA A 16 6.25 14.81 15.17
C ALA A 16 6.01 16.24 14.66
N VAL A 17 5.61 17.16 15.53
CA VAL A 17 5.47 18.59 15.21
C VAL A 17 6.82 19.21 14.89
N THR A 18 7.85 18.86 15.69
CA THR A 18 9.24 19.26 15.43
C THR A 18 9.73 18.69 14.10
N TRP A 19 9.52 17.40 13.85
CA TRP A 19 9.85 16.75 12.58
C TRP A 19 9.17 17.44 11.38
N LEU A 20 7.88 17.74 11.49
CA LEU A 20 7.13 18.44 10.43
C LEU A 20 7.70 19.84 10.17
N GLY A 21 8.27 20.48 11.18
CA GLY A 21 8.97 21.77 11.06
C GLY A 21 10.22 21.74 10.18
N TYR A 22 10.84 20.58 9.98
CA TYR A 22 11.99 20.44 9.08
C TYR A 22 11.59 20.17 7.61
N THR A 23 10.30 20.06 7.33
CA THR A 23 9.82 19.70 5.99
C THR A 23 9.66 20.93 5.09
N TYR A 24 9.77 20.71 3.78
CA TYR A 24 9.45 21.74 2.79
C TYR A 24 7.99 22.20 2.89
N LEU A 25 7.07 21.31 3.26
CA LEU A 25 5.65 21.64 3.48
C LEU A 25 5.48 22.75 4.53
N TYR A 26 6.21 22.69 5.64
CA TYR A 26 6.16 23.74 6.67
C TYR A 26 6.60 25.10 6.12
N ILE A 27 7.72 25.14 5.37
CA ILE A 27 8.21 26.38 4.73
C ILE A 27 7.15 26.95 3.78
N CYS A 28 6.49 26.11 2.99
CA CYS A 28 5.45 26.55 2.07
C CYS A 28 4.20 27.07 2.80
N MET A 29 3.77 26.40 3.89
CA MET A 29 2.65 26.88 4.71
C MET A 29 2.94 28.25 5.32
N LEU A 30 4.19 28.54 5.72
CA LEU A 30 4.57 29.86 6.23
C LEU A 30 4.58 30.93 5.13
N ARG A 31 5.10 30.61 3.94
CA ARG A 31 5.26 31.59 2.85
C ARG A 31 3.97 31.86 2.09
N SER A 32 3.05 30.90 2.04
CA SER A 32 1.80 31.04 1.30
C SER A 32 0.63 30.35 2.04
N PRO A 33 0.23 30.83 3.24
CA PRO A 33 -0.74 30.14 4.10
C PRO A 33 -2.09 29.83 3.42
N ALA A 34 -2.62 30.79 2.67
CA ALA A 34 -3.92 30.66 1.99
C ALA A 34 -3.97 29.48 1.00
N LEU A 35 -2.85 29.18 0.31
CA LEU A 35 -2.77 28.04 -0.63
C LEU A 35 -2.87 26.69 0.08
N TYR A 36 -2.48 26.64 1.35
CA TYR A 36 -2.51 25.44 2.20
C TYR A 36 -3.71 25.40 3.15
N GLY A 37 -4.73 26.22 2.87
CA GLY A 37 -5.97 26.28 3.64
C GLY A 37 -5.76 26.71 5.08
N VAL A 38 -4.90 27.73 5.28
CA VAL A 38 -4.72 28.43 6.54
C VAL A 38 -5.23 29.85 6.37
N ASP A 39 -6.20 30.24 7.19
CA ASP A 39 -6.81 31.58 7.14
C ASP A 39 -5.87 32.64 7.73
N GLU A 40 -5.96 33.89 7.28
CA GLU A 40 -5.10 34.97 7.76
C GLU A 40 -5.15 35.16 9.29
N LYS A 41 -6.32 34.94 9.90
CA LYS A 41 -6.49 34.98 11.36
C LYS A 41 -5.70 33.89 12.07
N ASP A 42 -5.66 32.69 11.51
CA ASP A 42 -4.88 31.58 12.07
C ASP A 42 -3.37 31.87 12.00
N VAL A 43 -2.92 32.65 11.00
CA VAL A 43 -1.53 33.09 10.89
C VAL A 43 -1.18 34.10 11.97
N GLU A 44 -2.09 35.05 12.27
CA GLU A 44 -1.89 36.05 13.33
C GLU A 44 -1.84 35.40 14.72
N ASP A 45 -2.73 34.44 14.98
CA ASP A 45 -2.84 33.75 16.28
C ASP A 45 -1.78 32.64 16.47
N ASP A 46 -1.29 32.02 15.39
CA ASP A 46 -0.27 30.96 15.40
C ASP A 46 0.84 31.20 14.35
N PRO A 47 1.71 32.21 14.53
CA PRO A 47 2.74 32.57 13.53
C PRO A 47 3.72 31.45 13.20
N GLU A 48 3.98 30.54 14.14
CA GLU A 48 4.86 29.38 13.96
C GLU A 48 4.11 28.11 13.49
N MET A 49 2.81 28.22 13.26
CA MET A 49 1.94 27.13 12.78
C MET A 49 2.00 25.89 13.69
N ILE A 50 2.21 26.05 15.00
CA ILE A 50 2.33 24.95 15.96
C ILE A 50 1.01 24.20 16.09
N THR A 51 -0.10 24.93 16.26
CA THR A 51 -1.45 24.37 16.37
C THR A 51 -1.85 23.71 15.07
N ARG A 52 -1.58 24.37 13.92
CA ARG A 52 -1.82 23.78 12.60
C ARG A 52 -1.06 22.47 12.40
N ARG A 53 0.24 22.45 12.72
CA ARG A 53 1.07 21.23 12.65
C ARG A 53 0.57 20.14 13.59
N LYS A 54 0.16 20.47 14.83
CA LYS A 54 -0.47 19.51 15.74
C LYS A 54 -1.72 18.89 15.13
N ASN A 55 -2.59 19.68 14.53
CA ASN A 55 -3.83 19.18 13.91
C ASN A 55 -3.55 18.23 12.74
N LEU A 56 -2.56 18.55 11.90
CA LEU A 56 -2.10 17.67 10.82
C LEU A 56 -1.55 16.34 11.37
N ILE A 57 -0.68 16.41 12.38
CA ILE A 57 -0.11 15.23 13.05
C ILE A 57 -1.20 14.38 13.71
N HIS A 58 -2.16 14.97 14.41
CA HIS A 58 -3.27 14.25 15.04
C HIS A 58 -4.14 13.53 14.01
N SER A 59 -4.40 14.18 12.87
CA SER A 59 -5.17 13.59 11.77
C SER A 59 -4.44 12.40 11.14
N ALA A 60 -3.15 12.57 10.86
CA ALA A 60 -2.29 11.50 10.34
C ALA A 60 -2.14 10.34 11.35
N ALA A 61 -1.90 10.62 12.63
CA ALA A 61 -1.83 9.61 13.68
C ALA A 61 -3.16 8.82 13.79
N SER A 62 -4.31 9.51 13.71
CA SER A 62 -5.62 8.87 13.73
C SER A 62 -5.87 7.98 12.51
N LEU A 63 -5.30 8.30 11.34
CA LEU A 63 -5.34 7.42 10.16
C LEU A 63 -4.48 6.18 10.36
N LEU A 64 -3.25 6.35 10.85
CA LEU A 64 -2.32 5.24 11.10
C LEU A 64 -2.81 4.29 12.20
N ASP A 65 -3.44 4.84 13.24
CA ASP A 65 -4.03 4.07 14.35
C ASP A 65 -5.25 3.24 13.88
N ARG A 66 -6.14 3.84 13.08
CA ARG A 66 -7.27 3.12 12.45
C ARG A 66 -6.82 2.00 11.52
N ALA A 67 -5.71 2.20 10.81
CA ALA A 67 -5.12 1.17 9.95
C ALA A 67 -4.25 0.16 10.73
N HIS A 68 -4.19 0.25 12.07
CA HIS A 68 -3.39 -0.61 12.95
C HIS A 68 -1.87 -0.57 12.71
N LEU A 69 -1.34 0.51 12.13
CA LEU A 69 0.11 0.70 11.91
C LEU A 69 0.81 1.21 13.18
N ILE A 70 0.10 1.96 14.01
CA ILE A 70 0.58 2.44 15.31
C ILE A 70 -0.54 2.25 16.34
N ASN A 71 -0.19 2.20 17.63
CA ASN A 71 -1.13 2.49 18.71
C ASN A 71 -0.92 3.95 19.12
N TYR A 72 -1.95 4.77 18.98
CA TYR A 72 -1.88 6.18 19.31
C TYR A 72 -2.66 6.52 20.59
N ASP A 73 -1.96 6.85 21.66
CA ASP A 73 -2.62 7.35 22.88
C ASP A 73 -2.87 8.86 22.77
N ARG A 74 -4.15 9.21 22.55
CA ARG A 74 -4.61 10.61 22.44
C ARG A 74 -4.39 11.44 23.71
N LYS A 75 -4.29 10.81 24.89
CA LYS A 75 -4.12 11.53 26.17
C LYS A 75 -2.67 11.94 26.37
N SER A 76 -1.74 10.99 26.25
CA SER A 76 -0.30 11.27 26.38
C SER A 76 0.32 11.86 25.11
N GLY A 77 -0.32 11.67 23.96
CA GLY A 77 0.25 12.01 22.66
C GLY A 77 1.34 11.02 22.20
N SER A 78 1.49 9.86 22.85
CA SER A 78 2.54 8.89 22.53
C SER A 78 2.14 7.97 21.38
N PHE A 79 3.16 7.53 20.62
CA PHE A 79 3.00 6.55 19.55
C PHE A 79 3.76 5.28 19.89
N GLN A 80 3.09 4.14 19.74
CA GLN A 80 3.74 2.83 19.79
C GLN A 80 3.66 2.18 18.41
N VAL A 81 4.80 1.80 17.86
CA VAL A 81 4.85 1.12 16.56
C VAL A 81 4.27 -0.31 16.66
N THR A 82 3.47 -0.71 15.68
CA THR A 82 3.03 -2.11 15.54
C THR A 82 3.88 -2.87 14.54
N ASP A 83 3.74 -4.19 14.54
CA ASP A 83 4.36 -5.03 13.52
C ASP A 83 3.90 -4.71 12.09
N LEU A 84 2.62 -4.35 11.92
CA LEU A 84 2.09 -3.89 10.62
C LEU A 84 2.72 -2.55 10.21
N GLY A 85 2.91 -1.64 11.16
CA GLY A 85 3.62 -0.37 10.93
C GLY A 85 5.04 -0.59 10.40
N ARG A 86 5.77 -1.54 10.98
CA ARG A 86 7.13 -1.92 10.52
C ARG A 86 7.10 -2.47 9.09
N VAL A 87 6.19 -3.40 8.79
CA VAL A 87 6.04 -3.95 7.43
C VAL A 87 5.73 -2.83 6.44
N ALA A 88 4.75 -1.97 6.74
CA ALA A 88 4.37 -0.85 5.89
C ALA A 88 5.57 0.06 5.55
N SER A 89 6.38 0.38 6.56
CA SER A 89 7.56 1.23 6.39
C SER A 89 8.68 0.54 5.62
N HIS A 90 9.05 -0.69 5.98
CA HIS A 90 10.18 -1.40 5.36
C HIS A 90 9.94 -1.70 3.88
N TYR A 91 8.69 -1.97 3.50
CA TYR A 91 8.33 -2.31 2.12
C TYR A 91 7.75 -1.14 1.32
N TYR A 92 7.71 0.07 1.87
CA TYR A 92 7.14 1.25 1.20
C TYR A 92 5.72 1.01 0.68
N ILE A 93 4.82 0.62 1.59
CA ILE A 93 3.43 0.29 1.27
C ILE A 93 2.51 1.29 1.98
N THR A 94 1.47 1.69 1.26
CA THR A 94 0.45 2.61 1.79
C THR A 94 -0.30 2.00 2.97
N HIS A 95 -0.70 2.83 3.92
CA HIS A 95 -1.45 2.39 5.10
C HIS A 95 -2.78 1.71 4.74
N GLU A 96 -3.42 2.16 3.65
CA GLU A 96 -4.66 1.58 3.13
C GLU A 96 -4.45 0.13 2.64
N THR A 97 -3.39 -0.15 1.90
CA THR A 97 -3.08 -1.52 1.46
C THR A 97 -2.82 -2.45 2.64
N ILE A 98 -2.08 -1.98 3.65
CA ILE A 98 -1.83 -2.77 4.87
C ILE A 98 -3.13 -3.02 5.64
N MET A 99 -4.04 -2.05 5.69
CA MET A 99 -5.37 -2.22 6.26
C MET A 99 -6.18 -3.27 5.48
N THR A 100 -6.23 -3.16 4.15
CA THR A 100 -6.87 -4.15 3.26
C THR A 100 -6.33 -5.55 3.49
N TYR A 101 -5.01 -5.70 3.59
CA TYR A 101 -4.37 -6.99 3.90
C TYR A 101 -4.76 -7.45 5.31
N ASN A 102 -4.73 -6.57 6.30
CA ASN A 102 -5.05 -6.93 7.67
C ASN A 102 -6.48 -7.50 7.79
N ASP A 103 -7.43 -6.88 7.09
CA ASP A 103 -8.87 -7.21 7.13
C ASP A 103 -9.23 -8.49 6.37
N HIS A 104 -8.58 -8.74 5.23
CA HIS A 104 -8.96 -9.84 4.33
C HIS A 104 -8.07 -11.07 4.44
N LEU A 105 -6.85 -10.94 4.98
CA LEU A 105 -5.91 -12.04 5.08
C LEU A 105 -6.34 -13.05 6.16
N LYS A 106 -6.56 -14.30 5.75
CA LYS A 106 -6.99 -15.41 6.60
C LYS A 106 -5.94 -16.52 6.61
N GLN A 107 -5.89 -17.33 7.67
CA GLN A 107 -4.91 -18.41 7.83
C GLN A 107 -4.92 -19.44 6.67
N TYR A 108 -6.07 -19.66 6.05
CA TYR A 108 -6.27 -20.69 5.02
C TYR A 108 -6.69 -20.07 3.68
N MET A 109 -5.82 -19.25 3.09
CA MET A 109 -6.05 -18.71 1.74
C MET A 109 -5.43 -19.58 0.65
N THR A 110 -6.15 -19.71 -0.44
CA THR A 110 -5.73 -20.32 -1.71
C THR A 110 -4.98 -19.32 -2.59
N ASP A 111 -4.30 -19.79 -3.64
CA ASP A 111 -3.63 -18.89 -4.59
C ASP A 111 -4.61 -17.91 -5.25
N ILE A 112 -5.82 -18.38 -5.56
CA ILE A 112 -6.90 -17.54 -6.11
C ILE A 112 -7.18 -16.35 -5.18
N GLU A 113 -7.32 -16.62 -3.89
CA GLU A 113 -7.62 -15.58 -2.89
C GLU A 113 -6.43 -14.65 -2.64
N ILE A 114 -5.18 -15.16 -2.71
CA ILE A 114 -3.97 -14.34 -2.55
C ILE A 114 -3.79 -13.38 -3.73
N PHE A 115 -3.99 -13.85 -4.96
CA PHE A 115 -3.91 -12.99 -6.15
C PHE A 115 -5.01 -11.94 -6.16
N ARG A 116 -6.23 -12.30 -5.73
CA ARG A 116 -7.31 -11.34 -5.52
C ARG A 116 -6.92 -10.29 -4.47
N LEU A 117 -6.43 -10.72 -3.30
CA LEU A 117 -6.02 -9.81 -2.23
C LEU A 117 -4.90 -8.86 -2.67
N PHE A 118 -3.89 -9.38 -3.38
CA PHE A 118 -2.85 -8.57 -3.98
C PHE A 118 -3.43 -7.51 -4.93
N SER A 119 -4.44 -7.88 -5.72
CA SER A 119 -5.03 -6.98 -6.72
C SER A 119 -5.89 -5.87 -6.11
N LEU A 120 -6.31 -6.01 -4.84
CA LEU A 120 -7.03 -4.99 -4.06
C LEU A 120 -6.11 -3.94 -3.41
N SER A 121 -4.80 -3.98 -3.67
CA SER A 121 -3.86 -3.02 -3.09
C SER A 121 -4.14 -1.59 -3.60
N SER A 122 -4.14 -0.59 -2.71
CA SER A 122 -4.38 0.83 -3.04
C SER A 122 -3.34 1.40 -4.00
N GLU A 123 -2.15 0.78 -4.12
CA GLU A 123 -1.18 1.12 -5.16
C GLU A 123 -1.77 0.98 -6.57
N PHE A 124 -2.81 0.17 -6.74
CA PHE A 124 -3.49 -0.08 -8.01
C PHE A 124 -4.81 0.67 -8.16
N ALA A 125 -5.18 1.56 -7.23
CA ALA A 125 -6.46 2.26 -7.22
C ALA A 125 -6.74 3.09 -8.50
N ASN A 126 -5.70 3.52 -9.20
CA ASN A 126 -5.81 4.29 -10.45
C ASN A 126 -5.81 3.43 -11.72
N ILE A 127 -5.67 2.11 -11.60
CA ILE A 127 -5.82 1.20 -12.75
C ILE A 127 -7.31 1.08 -13.07
N VAL A 128 -7.64 1.23 -14.34
CA VAL A 128 -9.01 1.08 -14.86
C VAL A 128 -9.01 0.12 -16.04
N VAL A 129 -10.14 -0.53 -16.28
CA VAL A 129 -10.37 -1.34 -17.48
C VAL A 129 -10.90 -0.45 -18.59
N ARG A 130 -10.18 -0.38 -19.71
CA ARG A 130 -10.58 0.40 -20.89
C ARG A 130 -11.28 -0.51 -21.91
N GLN A 131 -12.10 0.06 -22.79
CA GLN A 131 -12.93 -0.74 -23.69
C GLN A 131 -12.09 -1.45 -24.77
N GLU A 132 -11.04 -0.78 -25.26
CA GLU A 132 -10.14 -1.24 -26.31
C GLU A 132 -9.25 -2.44 -25.90
N GLU A 133 -9.06 -2.65 -24.59
CA GLU A 133 -8.21 -3.72 -24.04
C GLU A 133 -9.02 -4.96 -23.59
N LYS A 134 -10.36 -4.87 -23.55
CA LYS A 134 -11.22 -5.97 -23.05
C LYS A 134 -11.00 -7.28 -23.80
N GLN A 135 -10.99 -7.25 -25.14
CA GLN A 135 -10.81 -8.45 -25.96
C GLN A 135 -9.45 -9.13 -25.73
N GLU A 136 -8.40 -8.34 -25.52
CA GLU A 136 -7.08 -8.89 -25.23
C GLU A 136 -7.04 -9.49 -23.82
N LEU A 137 -7.65 -8.80 -22.84
CA LEU A 137 -7.72 -9.27 -21.46
C LEU A 137 -8.52 -10.58 -21.34
N GLU A 138 -9.62 -10.73 -22.09
CA GLU A 138 -10.42 -11.96 -22.15
C GLU A 138 -9.56 -13.15 -22.63
N LYS A 139 -8.81 -12.96 -23.71
CA LYS A 139 -7.88 -13.99 -24.22
C LYS A 139 -6.79 -14.34 -23.21
N MET A 140 -6.34 -13.39 -22.39
CA MET A 140 -5.34 -13.66 -21.36
C MET A 140 -5.92 -14.44 -20.18
N ILE A 141 -7.18 -14.20 -19.78
CA ILE A 141 -7.82 -14.94 -18.69
C ILE A 141 -7.88 -16.44 -18.97
N GLU A 142 -8.17 -16.83 -20.21
CA GLU A 142 -8.23 -18.25 -20.58
C GLU A 142 -6.85 -18.94 -20.53
N ARG A 143 -5.76 -18.16 -20.49
CA ARG A 143 -4.38 -18.64 -20.57
C ARG A 143 -3.63 -18.59 -19.24
N VAL A 144 -4.14 -17.87 -18.25
CA VAL A 144 -3.50 -17.77 -16.94
C VAL A 144 -3.82 -18.99 -16.08
N PRO A 145 -2.87 -19.51 -15.29
CA PRO A 145 -3.05 -20.79 -14.59
C PRO A 145 -3.93 -20.69 -13.33
N ILE A 146 -4.06 -19.52 -12.72
CA ILE A 146 -4.87 -19.32 -11.52
C ILE A 146 -6.19 -18.66 -11.91
N PRO A 147 -7.35 -19.30 -11.64
CA PRO A 147 -8.64 -18.73 -11.98
C PRO A 147 -8.88 -17.35 -11.37
N VAL A 148 -9.39 -16.42 -12.18
CA VAL A 148 -9.83 -15.08 -11.78
C VAL A 148 -11.34 -15.11 -11.65
N LYS A 149 -11.89 -14.70 -10.49
CA LYS A 149 -13.33 -14.80 -10.19
C LYS A 149 -14.08 -13.49 -10.43
N GLU A 150 -13.35 -12.39 -10.49
CA GLU A 150 -13.86 -11.05 -10.67
C GLU A 150 -14.37 -10.84 -12.10
N SER A 151 -15.29 -9.89 -12.28
CA SER A 151 -15.77 -9.51 -13.61
C SER A 151 -14.66 -8.86 -14.43
N MET A 152 -14.70 -9.00 -15.76
CA MET A 152 -13.77 -8.33 -16.69
C MET A 152 -13.77 -6.81 -16.56
N GLU A 153 -14.86 -6.24 -16.05
CA GLU A 153 -15.00 -4.80 -15.87
C GLU A 153 -14.39 -4.32 -14.54
N ASP A 154 -14.06 -5.25 -13.65
CA ASP A 154 -13.41 -4.96 -12.36
C ASP A 154 -11.90 -4.75 -12.57
N PRO A 155 -11.33 -3.59 -12.18
CA PRO A 155 -9.89 -3.35 -12.21
C PRO A 155 -9.07 -4.42 -11.47
N THR A 156 -9.65 -5.02 -10.43
CA THR A 156 -9.05 -6.13 -9.67
C THR A 156 -8.77 -7.33 -10.57
N ALA A 157 -9.67 -7.65 -11.50
CA ALA A 157 -9.46 -8.72 -12.48
C ALA A 157 -8.27 -8.40 -13.39
N LYS A 158 -8.21 -7.15 -13.89
CA LYS A 158 -7.11 -6.68 -14.74
C LYS A 158 -5.76 -6.81 -14.03
N VAL A 159 -5.62 -6.29 -12.81
CA VAL A 159 -4.36 -6.39 -12.05
C VAL A 159 -3.94 -7.83 -11.82
N ASN A 160 -4.89 -8.70 -11.46
CA ASN A 160 -4.66 -10.12 -11.24
C ASN A 160 -4.09 -10.77 -12.51
N VAL A 161 -4.77 -10.59 -13.64
CA VAL A 161 -4.36 -11.14 -14.93
C VAL A 161 -3.00 -10.62 -15.34
N LEU A 162 -2.74 -9.32 -15.22
CA LEU A 162 -1.45 -8.72 -15.59
C LEU A 162 -0.29 -9.30 -14.78
N LEU A 163 -0.48 -9.54 -13.47
CA LEU A 163 0.53 -10.21 -12.65
C LEU A 163 0.80 -11.64 -13.15
N GLN A 164 -0.26 -12.39 -13.47
CA GLN A 164 -0.11 -13.76 -13.97
C GLN A 164 0.52 -13.82 -15.36
N VAL A 165 0.12 -12.94 -16.28
CA VAL A 165 0.71 -12.75 -17.61
C VAL A 165 2.22 -12.49 -17.50
N TYR A 166 2.62 -11.64 -16.56
CA TYR A 166 4.03 -11.37 -16.28
C TYR A 166 4.80 -12.63 -15.87
N ILE A 167 4.30 -13.37 -14.87
CA ILE A 167 4.93 -14.61 -14.36
C ILE A 167 4.99 -15.67 -15.46
N SER A 168 3.93 -15.80 -16.25
CA SER A 168 3.83 -16.74 -17.39
C SER A 168 4.66 -16.32 -18.62
N ARG A 169 5.25 -15.13 -18.63
CA ARG A 169 5.97 -14.56 -19.79
C ARG A 169 5.13 -14.50 -21.06
N LEU A 170 3.82 -14.30 -20.92
CA LEU A 170 2.93 -14.12 -22.06
C LEU A 170 3.17 -12.74 -22.68
N LYS A 171 2.99 -12.65 -24.00
CA LYS A 171 3.12 -11.39 -24.75
C LYS A 171 1.76 -10.69 -24.79
N LEU A 172 1.80 -9.37 -24.62
CA LEU A 172 0.68 -8.46 -24.84
C LEU A 172 0.97 -7.64 -26.10
N GLU A 173 -0.08 -7.28 -26.83
CA GLU A 173 -0.07 -6.44 -28.04
C GLU A 173 -0.39 -4.98 -27.69
N GLY A 174 -1.34 -4.75 -26.78
CA GLY A 174 -1.76 -3.41 -26.37
C GLY A 174 -0.72 -2.66 -25.53
N PHE A 175 -0.26 -1.51 -26.02
CA PHE A 175 0.73 -0.67 -25.33
C PHE A 175 0.26 -0.25 -23.92
N ALA A 176 -1.03 0.10 -23.77
CA ALA A 176 -1.60 0.46 -22.47
C ALA A 176 -1.53 -0.69 -21.46
N LEU A 177 -1.88 -1.92 -21.87
CA LEU A 177 -1.78 -3.11 -21.02
C LEU A 177 -0.33 -3.44 -20.66
N ILE A 178 0.62 -3.27 -21.59
CA ILE A 178 2.05 -3.45 -21.30
C ILE A 178 2.51 -2.45 -20.23
N SER A 179 2.13 -1.18 -20.36
CA SER A 179 2.45 -0.14 -19.38
C SER A 179 1.85 -0.47 -18.00
N ASP A 180 0.58 -0.86 -17.96
CA ASP A 180 -0.10 -1.23 -16.72
C ASP A 180 0.55 -2.48 -16.09
N MET A 181 0.96 -3.47 -16.89
CA MET A 181 1.69 -4.65 -16.42
C MET A 181 3.05 -4.27 -15.79
N VAL A 182 3.79 -3.35 -16.42
CA VAL A 182 5.06 -2.86 -15.87
C VAL A 182 4.83 -2.18 -14.52
N TYR A 183 3.80 -1.34 -14.41
CA TYR A 183 3.46 -0.69 -13.14
C TYR A 183 3.07 -1.69 -12.04
N VAL A 184 2.23 -2.68 -12.37
CA VAL A 184 1.85 -3.77 -11.44
C VAL A 184 3.09 -4.52 -10.96
N THR A 185 3.98 -4.89 -11.88
CA THR A 185 5.14 -5.75 -11.59
C THR A 185 6.26 -5.03 -10.84
N GLN A 186 6.48 -3.73 -11.09
CA GLN A 186 7.38 -2.89 -10.29
C GLN A 186 6.94 -2.81 -8.82
N SER A 187 5.65 -2.92 -8.56
CA SER A 187 5.09 -2.92 -7.21
C SER A 187 4.93 -4.33 -6.63
N ALA A 188 4.87 -5.35 -7.49
CA ALA A 188 4.53 -6.71 -7.09
C ALA A 188 5.51 -7.32 -6.07
N ALA A 189 6.82 -7.10 -6.27
CA ALA A 189 7.84 -7.67 -5.39
C ALA A 189 7.70 -7.15 -3.95
N ARG A 190 7.52 -5.83 -3.76
CA ARG A 190 7.38 -5.23 -2.42
C ARG A 190 6.05 -5.60 -1.75
N LEU A 191 4.95 -5.59 -2.50
CA LEU A 191 3.62 -5.95 -2.00
C LEU A 191 3.53 -7.42 -1.58
N MET A 192 4.02 -8.33 -2.43
CA MET A 192 4.01 -9.77 -2.11
C MET A 192 4.93 -10.09 -0.94
N ARG A 193 6.07 -9.38 -0.82
CA ARG A 193 6.96 -9.52 0.34
C ARG A 193 6.34 -9.04 1.64
N ALA A 194 5.59 -7.95 1.62
CA ALA A 194 4.85 -7.52 2.80
C ALA A 194 3.73 -8.48 3.19
N LEU A 195 3.00 -9.04 2.23
CA LEU A 195 2.05 -10.13 2.50
C LEU A 195 2.74 -11.28 3.23
N PHE A 196 3.87 -11.76 2.69
CA PHE A 196 4.67 -12.80 3.32
C PHE A 196 5.10 -12.43 4.75
N GLU A 197 5.61 -11.21 4.97
CA GLU A 197 6.08 -10.77 6.27
C GLU A 197 4.94 -10.68 7.31
N ILE A 198 3.76 -10.19 6.91
CA ILE A 198 2.55 -10.18 7.77
C ILE A 198 2.18 -11.61 8.16
N VAL A 199 2.19 -12.54 7.20
CA VAL A 199 1.83 -13.95 7.42
C VAL A 199 2.83 -14.64 8.36
N ILE A 200 4.13 -14.38 8.22
CA ILE A 200 5.17 -14.90 9.10
C ILE A 200 4.96 -14.40 10.53
N LYS A 201 4.73 -13.09 10.70
CA LYS A 201 4.48 -12.49 12.02
C LYS A 201 3.23 -13.04 12.71
N ARG A 202 2.22 -13.46 11.93
CA ARG A 202 1.01 -14.15 12.42
C ARG A 202 1.21 -15.64 12.69
N GLY A 203 2.36 -16.23 12.34
CA GLY A 203 2.68 -17.64 12.58
C GLY A 203 1.93 -18.62 11.67
N TRP A 204 1.43 -18.18 10.51
CA TRP A 204 0.62 -19.01 9.61
C TRP A 204 1.50 -19.79 8.62
N ALA A 205 2.15 -20.85 9.11
CA ALA A 205 3.19 -21.59 8.37
C ALA A 205 2.81 -22.00 6.94
N ARG A 206 1.63 -22.58 6.72
CA ARG A 206 1.18 -23.01 5.38
C ARG A 206 1.01 -21.85 4.42
N LEU A 207 0.48 -20.72 4.90
CA LEU A 207 0.31 -19.53 4.07
C LEU A 207 1.66 -18.82 3.86
N ALA A 208 2.58 -18.91 4.82
CA ALA A 208 3.92 -18.35 4.70
C ALA A 208 4.71 -19.04 3.58
N ASP A 209 4.66 -20.37 3.52
CA ASP A 209 5.27 -21.14 2.43
C ASP A 209 4.71 -20.76 1.05
N ARG A 210 3.38 -20.62 0.97
CA ARG A 210 2.67 -20.23 -0.25
C ARG A 210 3.04 -18.82 -0.70
N THR A 211 2.94 -17.83 0.18
CA THR A 211 3.29 -16.43 -0.13
C THR A 211 4.77 -16.25 -0.45
N LEU A 212 5.67 -17.01 0.20
CA LEU A 212 7.09 -17.05 -0.13
C LEU A 212 7.32 -17.62 -1.54
N SER A 213 6.60 -18.69 -1.88
CA SER A 213 6.67 -19.27 -3.23
C SER A 213 6.20 -18.26 -4.28
N LEU A 214 5.11 -17.54 -4.02
CA LEU A 214 4.65 -16.46 -4.90
C LEU A 214 5.66 -15.31 -5.03
N CYS A 215 6.32 -14.92 -3.93
CA CYS A 215 7.42 -13.94 -4.00
C CYS A 215 8.51 -14.39 -4.98
N LYS A 216 8.90 -15.67 -4.91
CA LYS A 216 9.91 -16.25 -5.82
C LYS A 216 9.40 -16.32 -7.26
N MET A 217 8.12 -16.62 -7.48
CA MET A 217 7.54 -16.67 -8.83
C MET A 217 7.52 -15.29 -9.50
N VAL A 218 7.21 -14.25 -8.73
CA VAL A 218 7.29 -12.85 -9.19
C VAL A 218 8.75 -12.49 -9.51
N ASP A 219 9.68 -12.74 -8.59
CA ASP A 219 11.10 -12.39 -8.76
C ASP A 219 11.78 -13.14 -9.92
N ARG A 220 11.50 -14.44 -10.05
CA ARG A 220 12.07 -15.29 -11.11
C ARG A 220 11.28 -15.27 -12.42
N ARG A 221 10.12 -14.62 -12.40
CA ARG A 221 9.18 -14.54 -13.53
C ARG A 221 8.91 -15.93 -14.13
N MET A 222 8.53 -16.87 -13.27
CA MET A 222 8.17 -18.25 -13.64
C MET A 222 7.36 -18.92 -12.53
N TRP A 223 6.51 -19.88 -12.88
CA TRP A 223 5.75 -20.68 -11.92
C TRP A 223 6.64 -21.73 -11.23
N SER A 224 6.26 -22.20 -10.04
CA SER A 224 7.02 -23.23 -9.31
C SER A 224 6.94 -24.63 -9.93
N SER A 225 5.87 -24.90 -10.69
CA SER A 225 5.70 -26.14 -11.45
C SER A 225 6.04 -25.87 -12.91
N GLN A 226 7.31 -26.06 -13.25
CA GLN A 226 7.76 -26.43 -14.59
C GLN A 226 8.37 -27.81 -14.52
#